data_AF-A0A101IT13-F1
#
_entry.id   AF-A0A101IT13-F1
#
_cell.length_a   1.000
_cell.length_b   1.000
_cell.length_c   1.000
_cell.angle_alpha   90.00
_cell.angle_beta   90.00
_cell.angle_gamma   90.00
#
_symmetry.space_group_name_H-M   'P 1'
#
loop_
_entity.id
_entity.type
_entity.pdbx_description
1 polymer ?
#
loop_
_entity_poly.entity_id
_entity_poly.type
_entity_poly.pdbx_seq_one_letter_code
_entity_poly.pdbx_strand_id
1 'polypeptide(L)'
;MTHNRVQEPRFLPITKREKEKLGIDSFDIIIISGDAYVDHPSFAAAILGRNLWAAGYTVGIIPQPDWQQDEDFLALGAPRLFFAVSAGNVDSMVNAFTPNRKRRHKDTYSP
;
A
#
# COMPACT_ATOMS: atom_id res chain seq x y z
N MET A 1 25.38 2.31 -17.03
CA MET A 1 23.94 2.36 -17.36
C MET A 1 23.25 3.29 -16.37
N THR A 2 23.18 4.58 -16.71
CA THR A 2 22.51 5.61 -15.93
C THR A 2 21.00 5.41 -16.04
N HIS A 3 20.42 4.71 -15.07
CA HIS A 3 18.97 4.70 -14.90
C HIS A 3 18.58 6.12 -14.50
N ASN A 4 17.70 6.75 -15.28
CA ASN A 4 17.08 8.00 -14.89
C ASN A 4 16.25 7.71 -13.62
N ARG A 5 16.84 7.95 -12.43
CA ARG A 5 16.23 7.59 -11.16
C ARG A 5 15.16 8.63 -10.84
N VAL A 6 13.89 8.22 -10.92
CA VAL A 6 12.78 8.98 -10.33
C VAL A 6 13.12 9.22 -8.87
N GLN A 7 13.04 10.48 -8.43
CA GLN A 7 13.32 10.83 -7.04
C GLN A 7 12.29 10.17 -6.12
N GLU A 8 12.76 9.60 -5.01
CA GLU A 8 11.89 9.00 -4.01
C GLU A 8 10.89 10.05 -3.48
N PRO A 9 9.58 9.76 -3.50
CA PRO A 9 8.57 10.70 -3.03
C PRO A 9 8.57 10.79 -1.50
N ARG A 10 8.09 11.92 -0.96
CA ARG A 10 7.96 12.12 0.49
C ARG A 10 7.03 11.08 1.14
N PHE A 11 6.02 10.59 0.43
CA PHE A 11 5.13 9.49 0.81
C PHE A 11 5.01 8.53 -0.36
N LEU A 12 4.77 7.24 -0.10
CA LEU A 12 4.48 6.29 -1.18
C LEU A 12 3.19 6.72 -1.89
N PRO A 13 3.17 6.75 -3.24
CA PRO A 13 1.99 7.15 -4.00
C PRO A 13 0.81 6.21 -3.77
N ILE A 14 -0.37 6.80 -3.56
CA ILE A 14 -1.63 6.07 -3.41
C ILE A 14 -2.64 6.42 -4.51
N THR A 15 -2.32 7.39 -5.37
CA THR A 15 -3.22 7.89 -6.42
C THR A 15 -2.58 7.92 -7.81
N LYS A 16 -3.42 7.86 -8.86
CA LYS A 16 -3.00 8.12 -10.26
C LYS A 16 -2.34 9.49 -10.42
N ARG A 17 -2.86 10.51 -9.73
CA ARG A 17 -2.33 11.88 -9.81
C ARG A 17 -0.90 11.99 -9.27
N GLU A 18 -0.57 11.26 -8.21
CA GLU A 18 0.81 11.21 -7.70
C GLU A 18 1.73 10.45 -8.65
N LYS A 19 1.25 9.36 -9.24
CA LYS A 19 1.96 8.62 -10.30
C LYS A 19 2.32 9.54 -11.48
N GLU A 20 1.35 10.32 -11.96
CA GLU A 20 1.55 11.31 -13.04
C GLU A 20 2.53 12.42 -12.64
N LYS A 21 2.42 12.97 -11.42
CA LYS A 21 3.36 13.99 -10.91
C LYS A 21 4.80 13.49 -10.84
N LEU A 22 5.00 12.20 -10.60
CA LEU A 22 6.32 11.57 -10.57
C LEU A 22 6.83 11.19 -11.97
N GLY A 23 6.02 11.37 -13.02
CA GLY A 23 6.37 10.96 -14.39
C GLY A 23 6.50 9.45 -14.55
N ILE A 24 5.71 8.68 -13.79
CA ILE A 24 5.73 7.22 -13.81
C ILE A 24 4.59 6.72 -14.71
N ASP A 25 4.91 5.94 -15.73
CA ASP A 25 3.88 5.32 -16.58
C ASP A 25 3.19 4.16 -15.83
N SER A 26 4.00 3.28 -15.22
CA SER A 26 3.57 2.14 -14.41
C SER A 26 4.55 1.92 -13.25
N PHE A 27 4.04 1.59 -12.08
CA PHE A 27 4.86 1.20 -10.94
C PHE A 27 5.50 -0.17 -11.18
N ASP A 28 6.71 -0.39 -10.68
CA ASP A 28 7.32 -1.71 -10.69
C ASP A 28 6.56 -2.68 -9.78
N ILE A 29 6.20 -2.21 -8.58
CA ILE A 29 5.46 -2.98 -7.58
C ILE A 29 4.27 -2.16 -7.07
N ILE A 30 3.14 -2.82 -6.87
CA ILE A 30 2.01 -2.25 -6.13
C ILE A 30 1.78 -3.08 -4.87
N ILE A 31 1.83 -2.44 -3.71
CA ILE A 31 1.54 -3.08 -2.42
C ILE A 31 0.04 -2.91 -2.15
N ILE A 32 -0.67 -4.00 -1.90
CA ILE A 32 -2.05 -3.99 -1.42
C ILE A 32 -2.00 -4.32 0.07
N SER A 33 -2.56 -3.44 0.91
CA SER A 33 -2.55 -3.60 2.36
C SER A 33 -3.97 -3.59 2.93
N GLY A 34 -4.26 -4.51 3.86
CA GLY A 34 -5.48 -4.47 4.68
C GLY A 34 -5.48 -3.38 5.76
N ASP A 35 -4.36 -2.70 5.99
CA ASP A 35 -4.27 -1.55 6.91
C ASP A 35 -4.29 -0.23 6.13
N ALA A 36 -4.69 0.84 6.81
CA ALA A 36 -4.45 2.19 6.34
C ALA A 36 -2.95 2.43 6.11
N TYR A 37 -2.60 3.21 5.08
CA TYR A 37 -1.21 3.56 4.84
C TYR A 37 -0.73 4.59 5.86
N VAL A 38 0.19 4.16 6.72
CA VAL A 38 0.95 5.02 7.63
C VAL A 38 2.43 4.86 7.29
N ASP A 39 3.07 5.95 6.89
CA ASP A 39 4.48 5.97 6.52
C ASP A 39 5.37 6.01 7.77
N HIS A 40 5.42 4.88 8.49
CA HIS A 40 6.13 4.73 9.75
C HIS A 40 6.88 3.39 9.79
N PRO A 41 8.09 3.31 10.38
CA PRO A 41 8.87 2.06 10.47
C PRO A 41 8.22 0.93 11.29
N SER A 42 7.06 1.16 11.90
CA SER A 42 6.27 0.09 12.54
C SER A 42 5.33 -0.62 11.56
N PHE A 43 5.23 -0.14 10.32
CA PHE A 43 4.35 -0.67 9.29
C PHE A 43 5.19 -1.38 8.21
N ALA A 44 4.97 -2.68 8.02
CA ALA A 44 5.74 -3.48 7.08
C ALA A 44 5.66 -2.94 5.65
N ALA A 45 4.47 -2.49 5.22
CA ALA A 45 4.27 -1.89 3.90
C ALA A 45 5.14 -0.64 3.67
N ALA A 46 5.31 0.20 4.70
CA ALA A 46 6.17 1.38 4.63
C ALA A 46 7.64 0.98 4.53
N ILE A 47 8.12 0.07 5.40
CA ILE A 47 9.50 -0.41 5.36
C ILE A 47 9.82 -1.02 3.99
N LEU A 48 8.99 -1.94 3.50
CA LEU A 48 9.21 -2.63 2.23
C LEU A 48 9.19 -1.64 1.06
N GLY A 49 8.20 -0.75 0.99
CA GLY A 49 8.11 0.25 -0.06
C GLY A 49 9.33 1.17 -0.08
N ARG A 50 9.76 1.68 1.08
CA ARG A 50 10.95 2.54 1.20
C ARG A 50 12.24 1.85 0.77
N ASN A 51 12.44 0.60 1.17
CA ASN A 51 13.61 -0.17 0.76
C ASN A 51 13.63 -0.43 -0.76
N LEU A 52 12.47 -0.71 -1.35
CA LEU A 52 12.35 -0.89 -2.81
C LEU A 52 12.62 0.41 -3.58
N TRP A 53 12.13 1.55 -3.10
CA TRP A 53 12.47 2.87 -3.64
C TRP A 53 13.97 3.17 -3.55
N ALA A 54 14.60 2.90 -2.40
CA ALA A 54 16.04 3.05 -2.22
C ALA A 54 16.86 2.13 -3.15
N ALA A 55 16.33 0.95 -3.46
CA ALA A 55 16.91 0.02 -4.44
C ALA A 55 16.70 0.44 -5.90
N GLY A 56 15.89 1.47 -6.16
CA GLY A 56 15.64 2.03 -7.49
C GLY A 56 14.40 1.49 -8.20
N TYR A 57 13.50 0.81 -7.48
CA TYR A 57 12.19 0.42 -7.98
C TYR A 57 11.14 1.48 -7.65
N THR A 58 10.12 1.58 -8.48
CA THR A 58 8.96 2.43 -8.21
C THR A 58 7.86 1.61 -7.53
N VAL A 59 7.35 2.11 -6.39
CA VAL A 59 6.33 1.41 -5.61
C VAL A 59 5.14 2.32 -5.31
N GLY A 60 3.94 1.85 -5.62
CA GLY A 60 2.68 2.44 -5.15
C GLY A 60 2.02 1.57 -4.08
N ILE A 61 1.09 2.13 -3.31
CA ILE A 61 0.33 1.39 -2.29
C ILE A 61 -1.18 1.63 -2.42
N ILE A 62 -1.95 0.55 -2.33
CA ILE A 62 -3.42 0.53 -2.24
C ILE A 62 -3.77 0.09 -0.81
N PRO A 63 -4.05 1.04 0.09
CA PRO A 63 -4.45 0.74 1.47
C PRO A 63 -5.96 0.52 1.57
N GLN A 64 -6.37 -0.50 2.32
CA GLN A 64 -7.78 -0.82 2.63
C GLN A 64 -8.71 -0.74 1.42
N PRO A 65 -8.44 -1.45 0.31
CA PRO A 65 -9.36 -1.45 -0.83
C PRO A 65 -10.71 -2.04 -0.42
N ASP A 66 -11.79 -1.48 -0.94
CA ASP A 66 -13.11 -2.14 -0.91
C ASP A 66 -13.00 -3.45 -1.70
N TRP A 67 -13.20 -4.57 -1.01
CA TRP A 67 -13.10 -5.91 -1.59
C TRP A 67 -14.37 -6.31 -2.36
N GLN A 68 -15.44 -5.52 -2.26
CA GLN A 68 -16.68 -5.79 -2.98
C GLN A 68 -16.66 -5.27 -4.41
N GLN A 69 -15.69 -4.43 -4.76
CA GLN A 69 -15.60 -3.81 -6.07
C GLN A 69 -14.16 -3.72 -6.58
N ASP A 70 -14.01 -3.56 -7.88
CA ASP A 70 -12.69 -3.60 -8.53
C ASP A 70 -12.01 -2.22 -8.58
N GLU A 71 -12.72 -1.11 -8.35
CA GLU A 71 -12.20 0.23 -8.62
C GLU A 71 -10.93 0.56 -7.82
N ASP A 72 -10.89 0.15 -6.54
CA ASP A 72 -9.74 0.40 -5.68
C ASP A 72 -8.52 -0.41 -6.11
N PHE A 73 -8.71 -1.67 -6.51
CA PHE A 73 -7.63 -2.51 -7.05
C PHE A 73 -7.08 -1.98 -8.38
N LEU A 74 -7.93 -1.31 -9.16
CA LEU A 74 -7.57 -0.70 -10.44
C LEU A 74 -7.05 0.74 -10.31
N ALA A 75 -7.02 1.30 -9.09
CA ALA A 75 -6.69 2.70 -8.84
C ALA A 75 -5.27 3.08 -9.30
N LEU A 76 -4.29 2.17 -9.30
CA LEU A 76 -2.92 2.47 -9.73
C LEU A 76 -2.55 1.86 -11.10
N GLY A 77 -3.43 1.04 -11.67
CA GLY A 77 -3.17 0.26 -12.88
C GLY A 77 -2.33 -1.00 -12.61
N ALA A 78 -1.89 -1.66 -13.68
CA ALA A 78 -1.07 -2.86 -13.57
C ALA A 78 0.40 -2.54 -13.28
N PRO A 79 1.06 -3.24 -12.34
CA PRO A 79 2.47 -3.09 -12.07
C PRO A 79 3.31 -3.79 -13.14
N ARG A 80 4.55 -3.32 -13.35
CA ARG A 80 5.50 -3.91 -14.31
C ARG A 80 6.05 -5.26 -13.83
N LEU A 81 6.18 -5.47 -12.53
CA LEU A 81 6.73 -6.70 -11.95
C LEU A 81 5.65 -7.54 -11.26
N PHE A 82 5.06 -7.05 -10.16
CA PHE A 82 4.06 -7.82 -9.41
C PHE A 82 3.25 -6.97 -8.41
N PHE A 83 2.14 -7.56 -7.93
CA PHE A 83 1.43 -7.09 -6.74
C PHE A 83 1.96 -7.79 -5.49
N ALA A 84 2.17 -7.04 -4.40
CA ALA A 84 2.51 -7.59 -3.10
C ALA A 84 1.32 -7.41 -2.15
N VAL A 85 0.71 -8.51 -1.69
CA VAL A 85 -0.52 -8.46 -0.90
C VAL A 85 -0.21 -8.79 0.56
N SER A 86 -0.70 -7.95 1.48
CA SER A 86 -0.58 -8.15 2.92
C SER A 86 -1.90 -7.84 3.62
N ALA A 87 -2.26 -8.66 4.62
CA ALA A 87 -3.44 -8.42 5.45
C ALA A 87 -3.30 -7.21 6.40
N GLY A 88 -2.12 -6.60 6.49
CA GLY A 88 -1.81 -5.55 7.47
C GLY A 88 -0.87 -6.04 8.58
N ASN A 89 -0.54 -5.14 9.50
CA ASN A 89 0.31 -5.39 10.67
C ASN A 89 -0.49 -5.95 11.84
N VAL A 90 -1.81 -5.76 11.84
CA VAL A 90 -2.69 -6.23 12.91
C VAL A 90 -3.41 -7.49 12.44
N ASP A 91 -3.38 -8.53 13.27
CA ASP A 91 -4.13 -9.75 13.01
C ASP A 91 -5.64 -9.46 12.94
N SER A 92 -6.30 -9.98 11.91
CA SER A 92 -7.72 -9.71 11.63
C SER A 92 -8.64 -10.17 12.77
N MET A 93 -8.25 -11.18 13.55
CA MET A 93 -8.98 -11.61 14.74
C MET A 93 -8.91 -10.56 15.84
N VAL A 94 -7.80 -9.84 15.98
CA VAL A 94 -7.64 -8.77 16.98
C VAL A 94 -8.41 -7.50 16.59
N ASN A 95 -8.53 -7.22 15.28
CA ASN A 95 -9.36 -6.11 14.79
C ASN A 95 -10.86 -6.42 14.89
N ALA A 96 -11.28 -7.63 14.53
CA ALA A 96 -12.69 -8.01 14.54
C ALA A 96 -13.20 -8.48 15.91
N PHE A 97 -12.32 -8.91 16.83
CA PHE A 97 -12.72 -9.50 18.12
C PHE A 97 -11.97 -8.90 19.31
N THR A 98 -12.67 -8.82 20.44
CA THR A 98 -12.06 -8.57 21.75
C THR A 98 -11.21 -9.78 22.19
N PRO A 99 -10.29 -9.64 23.16
CA PRO A 99 -9.54 -10.76 23.72
C PRO A 99 -10.41 -11.95 24.19
N ASN A 100 -11.67 -11.68 24.55
CA ASN A 100 -12.67 -12.70 24.91
C ASN A 100 -13.48 -13.23 23.71
N ARG A 101 -12.99 -13.11 22.47
CA ARG A 101 -13.63 -13.57 21.23
C ARG A 101 -15.04 -13.01 20.96
N LYS A 102 -15.41 -11.87 21.57
CA LYS A 102 -16.63 -11.14 21.18
C LYS A 102 -16.34 -10.24 20.00
N ARG A 103 -17.17 -10.32 18.94
CA ARG A 103 -17.07 -9.48 17.74
C ARG A 103 -17.22 -8.01 18.13
N ARG A 104 -16.25 -7.14 17.80
CA ARG A 104 -16.35 -5.70 18.02
C ARG A 104 -17.37 -5.12 17.04
N HIS A 105 -18.32 -4.34 17.55
CA HIS A 105 -19.43 -3.79 16.76
C HIS A 105 -19.00 -2.58 15.91
N LYS A 106 -17.78 -2.06 16.08
CA LYS A 106 -17.25 -0.92 15.33
C LYS A 106 -15.75 -1.07 15.14
N ASP A 107 -15.32 -1.13 13.88
CA ASP A 107 -13.93 -1.00 13.50
C ASP A 107 -13.47 0.43 13.85
N THR A 108 -12.36 0.56 14.57
CA THR A 108 -11.83 1.86 15.01
C THR A 108 -10.85 2.45 13.98
N TYR A 109 -10.53 1.69 12.92
CA TYR A 109 -9.53 2.05 11.92
C TYR A 109 -10.05 2.04 10.47
N SER A 110 -11.35 1.82 10.26
CA SER A 110 -12.01 2.03 8.97
C SER A 110 -12.78 3.36 8.98
N PRO A 111 -12.67 4.22 7.94
CA PRO A 111 -13.51 5.41 7.77
C PRO A 111 -14.99 5.07 7.63
#